data_AF-A0A5C7WXQ5-F1
#
_entry.id   AF-A0A5C7WXQ5-F1
#
_cell.length_a   1.000
_cell.length_b   1.000
_cell.length_c   1.000
_cell.angle_alpha   90.00
_cell.angle_beta   90.00
_cell.angle_gamma   90.00
#
_symmetry.space_group_name_H-M   'P 1'
#
loop_
_entity.id
_entity.type
_entity.pdbx_description
1 polymer ?
#
loop_
_entity_poly.entity_id
_entity_poly.type
_entity_poly.pdbx_seq_one_letter_code
_entity_poly.pdbx_strand_id
1 'polypeptide(L)'
;ALLAQLRWPQYRGEPSSPTPSPATPPNSAAPHPRVPPPAATDDHVFWILVVATGVLTLLILGGGLWVRLRRPAVGPVTPLPTAAVGVAPATAGPESLALAAERGLAEVGDLSREPREAIIACYAAMEAALASAPGAAPQESDTPSEVLARAVEHDAIHAASAGELVALFAEARFSTHVMNEGHREVAEHALRDVLDELRSSV
;
A
#
# COMPACT_ATOMS: atom_id res chain seq x y z
N ALA A 1 27.82 -5.76 -66.19
CA ALA A 1 26.49 -5.31 -66.66
C ALA A 1 25.64 -5.08 -65.42
N LEU A 2 24.96 -3.97 -65.15
CA LEU A 2 24.56 -2.83 -65.98
C LEU A 2 23.99 -1.75 -65.00
N LEU A 3 24.44 -0.49 -65.12
CA LEU A 3 23.69 0.80 -64.96
C LEU A 3 22.80 1.01 -63.71
N ALA A 4 22.87 2.10 -62.93
CA ALA A 4 22.97 3.52 -63.28
C ALA A 4 23.32 4.31 -61.99
N GLN A 5 24.25 5.27 -61.88
CA GLN A 5 24.58 6.43 -62.70
C GLN A 5 23.36 7.33 -62.97
N LEU A 6 22.88 8.06 -61.96
CA LEU A 6 22.07 9.25 -62.20
C LEU A 6 22.90 10.52 -62.04
N ARG A 7 23.09 11.17 -63.19
CA ARG A 7 23.83 12.41 -63.43
C ARG A 7 23.03 13.64 -62.96
N TRP A 8 23.72 14.46 -62.18
CA TRP A 8 23.71 15.92 -62.04
C TRP A 8 22.89 16.76 -63.04
N PRO A 9 22.42 17.92 -62.56
CA PRO A 9 22.57 19.19 -63.28
C PRO A 9 23.70 20.01 -62.64
N GLN A 10 24.80 20.11 -63.36
CA GLN A 10 25.86 21.08 -63.14
C GLN A 10 25.32 22.46 -63.51
N TYR A 11 24.99 23.31 -62.53
CA TYR A 11 24.70 24.71 -62.81
C TYR A 11 26.03 25.43 -63.06
N ARG A 12 26.40 25.55 -64.33
CA ARG A 12 27.52 26.36 -64.80
C ARG A 12 26.95 27.72 -65.21
N GLY A 13 26.93 28.66 -64.27
CA GLY A 13 26.74 30.09 -64.52
C GLY A 13 28.08 30.80 -64.37
N GLU A 14 28.39 31.66 -65.33
CA GLU A 14 29.68 32.28 -65.64
C GLU A 14 30.30 33.19 -64.56
N PRO A 15 31.63 33.50 -64.66
CA PRO A 15 32.35 34.32 -63.71
C PRO A 15 32.09 35.82 -63.97
N SER A 16 31.70 36.55 -62.93
CA SER A 16 31.75 38.02 -62.91
C SER A 16 32.77 38.48 -61.85
N SER A 17 33.93 38.93 -62.32
CA SER A 17 34.93 39.66 -61.51
C SER A 17 34.67 41.18 -61.58
N PRO A 18 35.40 42.02 -60.83
CA PRO A 18 34.90 42.80 -59.71
C PRO A 18 34.66 44.28 -60.06
N THR A 19 33.71 44.93 -59.39
CA THR A 19 33.63 46.40 -59.37
C THR A 19 34.23 46.91 -58.05
N PRO A 20 35.24 47.80 -58.06
CA PRO A 20 35.76 48.43 -56.85
C PRO A 20 35.13 49.81 -56.65
N SER A 21 34.66 50.12 -55.43
CA SER A 21 34.62 51.48 -54.81
C SER A 21 33.67 51.51 -53.60
N PRO A 22 33.80 52.47 -52.67
CA PRO A 22 35.00 52.90 -51.95
C PRO A 22 34.75 52.87 -50.41
N ALA A 23 35.76 53.30 -49.67
CA ALA A 23 35.93 53.36 -48.21
C ALA A 23 34.71 53.64 -47.29
N THR A 24 34.78 52.97 -46.13
CA THR A 24 34.00 53.07 -44.87
C THR A 24 33.87 54.49 -44.29
N PRO A 25 32.79 54.78 -43.51
CA PRO A 25 32.97 54.92 -42.05
C PRO A 25 31.76 54.43 -41.23
N PRO A 26 31.77 54.61 -39.89
CA PRO A 26 32.35 53.73 -38.89
C PRO A 26 31.39 52.60 -38.46
N ASN A 27 32.00 51.60 -37.81
CA ASN A 27 31.41 50.39 -37.24
C ASN A 27 30.17 50.66 -36.35
N SER A 28 28.96 50.64 -36.94
CA SER A 28 27.73 50.40 -36.18
C SER A 28 27.75 48.95 -35.73
N ALA A 29 28.14 48.72 -34.48
CA ALA A 29 28.05 47.42 -33.83
C ALA A 29 26.63 46.85 -34.04
N ALA A 30 26.53 45.79 -34.84
CA ALA A 30 25.31 45.03 -34.94
C ALA A 30 24.91 44.55 -33.53
N PRO A 31 23.62 44.60 -33.15
CA PRO A 31 23.18 44.05 -31.87
C PRO A 31 23.58 42.57 -31.85
N HIS A 32 24.50 42.19 -30.97
CA HIS A 32 24.80 40.79 -30.72
C HIS A 32 23.48 40.10 -30.36
N PRO A 33 23.13 38.95 -30.97
CA PRO A 33 21.99 38.18 -30.51
C PRO A 33 22.28 37.78 -29.06
N ARG A 34 21.55 38.37 -28.12
CA ARG A 34 21.57 37.96 -26.72
C ARG A 34 21.03 36.54 -26.68
N VAL A 35 21.92 35.57 -26.49
CA VAL A 35 21.53 34.21 -26.10
C VAL A 35 20.76 34.35 -24.79
N PRO A 36 19.47 33.97 -24.72
CA PRO A 36 18.75 33.98 -23.46
C PRO A 36 19.47 33.07 -22.47
N PRO A 37 19.64 33.45 -21.20
CA PRO A 37 20.20 32.55 -20.20
C PRO A 37 19.36 31.27 -20.18
N PRO A 38 19.97 30.08 -19.99
CA PRO A 38 19.20 28.86 -19.79
C PRO A 38 18.21 29.13 -18.66
N ALA A 39 16.93 28.93 -18.94
CA ALA A 39 15.87 29.15 -17.96
C ALA A 39 16.24 28.41 -16.67
N ALA A 40 16.10 29.08 -15.53
CA ALA A 40 16.36 28.57 -14.18
C ALA A 40 15.37 27.46 -13.76
N THR A 41 14.98 26.61 -14.70
CA THR A 41 14.02 25.52 -14.54
C THR A 41 14.61 24.37 -13.72
N ASP A 42 15.94 24.19 -13.77
CA ASP A 42 16.63 23.12 -13.04
C ASP A 42 16.56 23.29 -11.51
N ASP A 43 16.72 24.52 -11.02
CA ASP A 43 16.70 24.80 -9.58
C ASP A 43 15.31 24.55 -8.98
N HIS A 44 14.24 24.98 -9.65
CA HIS A 44 12.89 24.79 -9.16
C HIS A 44 12.46 23.32 -9.16
N VAL A 45 12.79 22.58 -10.22
CA VAL A 45 12.48 21.14 -10.30
C VAL A 45 13.25 20.36 -9.24
N PHE A 46 14.53 20.68 -9.03
CA PHE A 46 15.33 20.07 -7.97
C PHE A 46 14.72 20.32 -6.59
N TRP A 47 14.36 21.56 -6.26
CA TRP A 47 13.74 21.89 -4.98
C TRP A 47 12.36 21.23 -4.80
N ILE A 48 11.56 21.13 -5.87
CA ILE A 48 10.28 20.40 -5.85
C ILE A 48 10.52 18.92 -5.52
N LEU A 49 11.50 18.27 -6.15
CA LEU A 49 11.82 16.86 -5.88
C LEU A 49 12.33 16.65 -4.45
N VAL A 50 13.18 17.55 -3.94
CA VAL A 50 13.67 17.51 -2.56
C VAL A 50 12.52 17.66 -1.57
N VAL A 51 11.63 18.64 -1.76
CA VAL A 51 10.47 18.85 -0.89
C VAL A 51 9.49 17.68 -0.98
N ALA A 52 9.18 17.19 -2.18
CA ALA A 52 8.28 16.06 -2.38
C ALA A 52 8.83 14.78 -1.73
N THR A 53 10.13 14.52 -1.86
CA THR A 53 10.80 13.38 -1.21
C THR A 53 10.81 13.56 0.32
N GLY A 54 11.05 14.78 0.81
CA GLY A 54 11.00 15.09 2.24
C GLY A 54 9.60 14.85 2.82
N VAL A 55 8.56 15.33 2.12
CA VAL A 55 7.16 15.10 2.53
C VAL A 55 6.82 13.61 2.49
N LEU A 56 7.16 12.90 1.40
CA LEU A 56 6.90 11.47 1.27
C LEU A 56 7.60 10.65 2.36
N THR A 57 8.87 10.94 2.64
CA THR A 57 9.61 10.27 3.72
C THR A 57 9.01 10.58 5.09
N LEU A 58 8.57 11.81 5.33
CA LEU A 58 7.92 12.21 6.58
C LEU A 58 6.54 11.57 6.72
N LEU A 59 5.81 11.35 5.62
CA LEU A 59 4.56 10.58 5.61
C LEU A 59 4.79 9.09 5.84
N ILE A 60 5.84 8.50 5.26
CA ILE A 60 6.19 7.09 5.48
C ILE A 60 6.68 6.88 6.93
N LEU A 61 7.49 7.79 7.45
CA LEU A 61 7.97 7.75 8.83
C LEU A 61 6.84 8.03 9.80
N GLY A 62 6.00 9.05 9.53
CA GLY A 62 4.84 9.40 10.35
C GLY A 62 3.78 8.31 10.34
N GLY A 63 3.42 7.80 9.17
CA GLY A 63 2.49 6.67 9.00
C GLY A 63 3.06 5.37 9.56
N GLY A 64 4.33 5.07 9.29
CA GLY A 64 5.01 3.88 9.82
C GLY A 64 5.18 3.92 11.34
N LEU A 65 5.44 5.10 11.91
CA LEU A 65 5.47 5.32 13.35
C LEU A 65 4.07 5.27 13.95
N TRP A 66 3.06 5.84 13.29
CA TRP A 66 1.65 5.72 13.72
C TRP A 66 1.20 4.26 13.74
N VAL A 67 1.50 3.49 12.69
CA VAL A 67 1.24 2.06 12.63
C VAL A 67 2.05 1.30 13.68
N ARG A 68 3.31 1.65 13.94
CA ARG A 68 4.12 1.02 15.01
C ARG A 68 3.72 1.40 16.43
N LEU A 69 3.24 2.62 16.67
CA LEU A 69 2.80 3.09 17.98
C LEU A 69 1.37 2.64 18.28
N ARG A 70 0.55 2.42 17.25
CA ARG A 70 -0.77 1.79 17.38
C ARG A 70 -0.72 0.26 17.37
N ARG A 71 0.37 -0.35 16.91
CA ARG A 71 0.68 -1.74 17.25
C ARG A 71 0.99 -1.79 18.75
N PRO A 72 0.22 -2.53 19.58
CA PRO A 72 0.65 -2.78 20.94
C PRO A 72 2.03 -3.45 20.85
N ALA A 73 2.99 -2.90 21.58
CA ALA A 73 4.34 -3.45 21.65
C ALA A 73 4.26 -4.86 22.23
N VAL A 74 4.24 -5.88 21.37
CA VAL A 74 4.60 -7.23 21.77
C VAL A 74 6.08 -7.13 22.10
N GLY A 75 6.37 -7.01 23.40
CA GLY A 75 7.73 -6.94 23.90
C GLY A 75 8.53 -8.15 23.40
N PRO A 76 9.83 -7.99 23.10
CA PRO A 76 10.67 -9.13 22.78
C PRO A 76 10.65 -10.06 23.99
N VAL A 77 10.02 -11.22 23.83
CA VAL A 77 10.13 -12.32 24.78
C VAL A 77 11.59 -12.75 24.73
N THR A 78 12.39 -12.24 25.67
CA THR A 78 13.72 -12.76 25.94
C THR A 78 13.56 -14.25 26.23
N PRO A 79 14.13 -15.17 25.44
CA PRO A 79 14.03 -16.58 25.73
C PRO A 79 14.85 -16.86 27.00
N LEU A 80 14.16 -16.97 28.14
CA LEU A 80 14.74 -17.54 29.34
C LEU A 80 14.97 -19.04 29.07
N PRO A 81 16.13 -19.62 29.45
CA PRO A 81 16.37 -21.05 29.27
C PRO A 81 15.31 -21.87 30.01
N THR A 82 14.51 -22.59 29.25
CA THR A 82 13.39 -23.41 29.72
C THR A 82 13.91 -24.55 30.61
N ALA A 83 13.68 -24.45 31.91
CA ALA A 83 13.58 -25.62 32.75
C ALA A 83 12.30 -26.36 32.31
N ALA A 84 12.48 -27.57 31.78
CA ALA A 84 11.41 -28.43 31.29
C ALA A 84 10.41 -28.75 32.41
N VAL A 85 9.31 -28.00 32.46
CA VAL A 85 8.07 -28.43 33.10
C VAL A 85 7.11 -28.69 31.95
N GLY A 86 6.65 -29.94 31.86
CA GLY A 86 5.70 -30.36 30.82
C GLY A 86 4.42 -29.53 30.90
N VAL A 87 4.30 -28.53 30.04
CA VAL A 87 3.05 -27.83 29.78
C VAL A 87 2.32 -28.66 28.73
N ALA A 88 1.22 -29.29 29.14
CA ALA A 88 0.26 -29.87 28.21
C ALA A 88 -0.14 -28.79 27.19
N PRO A 89 -0.38 -29.14 25.90
CA PRO A 89 -0.74 -28.15 24.90
C PRO A 89 -2.03 -27.46 25.36
N ALA A 90 -1.94 -26.17 25.67
CA ALA A 90 -3.13 -25.35 25.89
C ALA A 90 -3.84 -25.27 24.55
N THR A 91 -4.85 -26.10 24.34
CA THR A 91 -5.74 -26.00 23.18
C THR A 91 -6.31 -24.59 23.17
N ALA A 92 -6.28 -23.91 22.01
CA ALA A 92 -7.12 -22.74 21.78
C ALA A 92 -8.54 -23.10 22.22
N GLY A 93 -9.05 -22.36 23.20
CA GLY A 93 -10.41 -22.48 23.67
C GLY A 93 -11.27 -21.36 23.11
N PRO A 94 -12.60 -21.44 23.30
CA PRO A 94 -13.59 -20.49 22.77
C PRO A 94 -13.34 -19.04 23.20
N GLU A 95 -12.62 -18.84 24.31
CA GLU A 95 -12.21 -17.52 24.78
C GLU A 95 -11.25 -16.80 23.80
N SER A 96 -10.45 -17.55 23.03
CA SER A 96 -9.47 -16.96 22.12
C SER A 96 -10.12 -16.34 20.89
N LEU A 97 -11.13 -16.99 20.33
CA LEU A 97 -11.92 -16.45 19.22
C LEU A 97 -12.90 -15.38 19.70
N ALA A 98 -13.46 -15.50 20.91
CA ALA A 98 -14.24 -14.42 21.51
C ALA A 98 -13.41 -13.14 21.65
N LEU A 99 -12.19 -13.24 22.19
CA LEU A 99 -11.28 -12.11 22.30
C LEU A 99 -10.90 -11.52 20.93
N ALA A 100 -10.73 -12.37 19.91
CA ALA A 100 -10.48 -11.93 18.55
C ALA A 100 -11.67 -11.13 18.01
N ALA A 101 -12.88 -11.68 18.06
CA ALA A 101 -14.09 -11.04 17.57
C ALA A 101 -14.38 -9.71 18.31
N GLU A 102 -14.15 -9.63 19.63
CA GLU A 102 -14.27 -8.38 20.38
C GLU A 102 -13.30 -7.29 19.88
N ARG A 103 -12.05 -7.66 19.58
CA ARG A 103 -11.08 -6.73 19.00
C ARG A 103 -11.42 -6.32 17.57
N GLY A 104 -11.91 -7.26 16.76
CA GLY A 104 -12.41 -6.98 15.42
C GLY A 104 -13.56 -5.97 15.44
N LEU A 105 -14.51 -6.14 16.36
CA LEU A 105 -15.68 -5.28 16.52
C LEU A 105 -15.30 -3.85 16.93
N ALA A 106 -14.26 -3.69 17.73
CA ALA A 106 -13.73 -2.36 18.08
C ALA A 106 -13.13 -1.62 16.87
N GLU A 107 -12.46 -2.34 15.95
CA GLU A 107 -11.86 -1.72 14.76
C GLU A 107 -12.90 -1.41 13.67
N VAL A 108 -13.89 -2.30 13.46
CA VAL A 108 -14.93 -2.09 12.44
C VAL A 108 -15.84 -0.91 12.78
N GLY A 109 -16.09 -0.68 14.08
CA GLY A 109 -16.86 0.45 14.60
C GLY A 109 -16.14 1.80 14.54
N ASP A 110 -14.89 1.86 14.09
CA ASP A 110 -14.15 3.11 13.89
C ASP A 110 -14.68 3.86 12.64
N LEU A 111 -15.63 4.77 12.87
CA LEU A 111 -16.26 5.59 11.83
C LEU A 111 -15.32 6.63 11.20
N SER A 112 -14.09 6.78 11.71
CA SER A 112 -13.10 7.67 11.07
C SER A 112 -12.47 7.07 9.81
N ARG A 113 -12.62 5.76 9.61
CA ARG A 113 -12.09 5.01 8.47
C ARG A 113 -13.14 4.82 7.40
N GLU A 114 -12.72 4.69 6.15
CA GLU A 114 -13.60 4.19 5.09
C GLU A 114 -14.01 2.72 5.32
N PRO A 115 -15.20 2.28 4.84
CA PRO A 115 -15.71 0.93 5.09
C PRO A 115 -14.73 -0.19 4.78
N ARG A 116 -14.05 -0.12 3.63
CA ARG A 116 -13.06 -1.13 3.22
C ARG A 116 -11.89 -1.21 4.19
N GLU A 117 -11.35 -0.06 4.61
CA GLU A 117 -10.23 -0.02 5.55
C GLU A 117 -10.65 -0.54 6.93
N ALA A 118 -11.85 -0.19 7.39
CA ALA A 118 -12.40 -0.68 8.66
C ALA A 118 -12.52 -2.21 8.68
N ILE A 119 -13.00 -2.81 7.59
CA ILE A 119 -13.12 -4.27 7.44
C ILE A 119 -11.75 -4.95 7.39
N ILE A 120 -10.78 -4.37 6.68
CA ILE A 120 -9.40 -4.88 6.66
C ILE A 120 -8.74 -4.79 8.04
N ALA A 121 -8.97 -3.68 8.76
CA ALA A 121 -8.41 -3.48 10.09
C ALA A 121 -9.04 -4.40 11.14
N CYS A 122 -10.35 -4.61 11.07
CA CYS A 122 -11.05 -5.61 11.85
C CYS A 122 -10.38 -6.98 11.73
N TYR A 123 -10.19 -7.46 10.51
CA TYR A 123 -9.49 -8.72 10.27
C TYR A 123 -8.07 -8.72 10.87
N ALA A 124 -7.28 -7.67 10.67
CA ALA A 124 -5.92 -7.59 11.21
C ALA A 124 -5.88 -7.63 12.75
N ALA A 125 -6.87 -7.04 13.42
CA ALA A 125 -7.00 -7.10 14.87
C ALA A 125 -7.39 -8.49 15.38
N MET A 126 -8.23 -9.21 14.63
CA MET A 126 -8.55 -10.60 14.93
C MET A 126 -7.33 -11.51 14.80
N GLU A 127 -6.55 -11.38 13.71
CA GLU A 127 -5.31 -12.14 13.56
C GLU A 127 -4.30 -11.87 14.69
N ALA A 128 -4.15 -10.61 15.07
CA ALA A 128 -3.27 -10.23 16.16
C ALA A 128 -3.72 -10.84 17.51
N ALA A 129 -5.02 -11.00 17.72
CA ALA A 129 -5.56 -11.70 18.88
C ALA A 129 -5.26 -13.21 18.83
N LEU A 130 -5.53 -13.83 17.67
CA LEU A 130 -5.33 -15.26 17.45
C LEU A 130 -3.86 -15.69 17.45
N ALA A 131 -2.92 -14.77 17.16
CA ALA A 131 -1.49 -15.05 17.22
C ALA A 131 -1.02 -15.57 18.60
N SER A 132 -1.78 -15.28 19.66
CA SER A 132 -1.50 -15.76 21.02
C SER A 132 -2.22 -17.08 21.38
N ALA A 133 -3.08 -17.59 20.49
CA ALA A 133 -3.90 -18.78 20.70
C ALA A 133 -3.26 -20.05 20.08
N PRO A 134 -2.84 -21.04 20.88
CA PRO A 134 -2.19 -22.23 20.34
C PRO A 134 -3.19 -23.11 19.56
N GLY A 135 -2.95 -23.32 18.26
CA GLY A 135 -3.85 -24.04 17.35
C GLY A 135 -4.59 -23.12 16.36
N ALA A 136 -4.80 -21.86 16.73
CA ALA A 136 -5.43 -20.84 15.86
C ALA A 136 -4.46 -19.73 15.40
N ALA A 137 -3.20 -19.75 15.85
CA ALA A 137 -2.18 -18.79 15.44
C ALA A 137 -1.96 -18.78 13.90
N PRO A 138 -1.83 -17.60 13.25
CA PRO A 138 -1.54 -17.50 11.82
C PRO A 138 -0.22 -18.17 11.44
N GLN A 139 -0.20 -18.94 10.35
CA GLN A 139 1.02 -19.50 9.75
C GLN A 139 1.44 -18.66 8.54
N GLU A 140 2.71 -18.76 8.13
CA GLU A 140 3.24 -17.98 6.98
C GLU A 140 2.55 -18.30 5.65
N SER A 141 2.00 -19.51 5.51
CA SER A 141 1.28 -19.96 4.32
C SER A 141 -0.21 -19.68 4.37
N ASP A 142 -0.75 -19.28 5.52
CA ASP A 142 -2.19 -19.13 5.66
C ASP A 142 -2.68 -17.90 4.90
N THR A 143 -3.75 -18.09 4.16
CA THR A 143 -4.57 -17.00 3.69
C THR A 143 -5.43 -16.46 4.84
N PRO A 144 -5.88 -15.20 4.73
CA PRO A 144 -6.78 -14.59 5.71
C PRO A 144 -7.98 -15.44 6.13
N SER A 145 -8.59 -16.08 5.13
CA SER A 145 -9.75 -16.92 5.29
C SER A 145 -9.42 -18.24 6.00
N GLU A 146 -8.22 -18.80 5.75
CA GLU A 146 -7.77 -20.06 6.37
C GLU A 146 -7.46 -19.90 7.86
N VAL A 147 -6.88 -18.77 8.29
CA VAL A 147 -6.66 -18.49 9.72
C VAL A 147 -7.98 -18.46 10.49
N LEU A 148 -8.97 -17.73 9.97
CA LEU A 148 -10.29 -17.59 10.59
C LEU A 148 -11.09 -18.90 10.55
N ALA A 149 -11.07 -19.60 9.42
CA ALA A 149 -11.76 -20.90 9.29
C ALA A 149 -11.21 -21.91 10.30
N ARG A 150 -9.90 -21.96 10.50
CA ARG A 150 -9.27 -22.85 11.50
C ARG A 150 -9.67 -22.49 12.93
N ALA A 151 -9.72 -21.20 13.28
CA ALA A 151 -10.21 -20.79 14.60
C ALA A 151 -11.67 -21.23 14.82
N VAL A 152 -12.52 -21.09 13.80
CA VAL A 152 -13.93 -21.49 13.82
C VAL A 152 -14.11 -23.01 13.93
N GLU A 153 -13.33 -23.80 13.18
CA GLU A 153 -13.34 -25.27 13.26
C GLU A 153 -12.97 -25.79 14.65
N HIS A 154 -12.10 -25.07 15.35
CA HIS A 154 -11.70 -25.41 16.72
C HIS A 154 -12.72 -25.00 17.79
N ASP A 155 -13.51 -23.94 17.55
CA ASP A 155 -14.40 -23.32 18.56
C ASP A 155 -15.92 -23.53 18.33
N ALA A 156 -16.31 -24.51 17.51
CA ALA A 156 -17.69 -24.98 17.36
C ALA A 156 -18.75 -23.91 17.04
N ILE A 157 -18.39 -22.85 16.30
CA ILE A 157 -19.32 -21.83 15.79
C ILE A 157 -20.02 -22.33 14.52
N HIS A 158 -21.26 -21.90 14.29
CA HIS A 158 -22.01 -22.16 13.08
C HIS A 158 -21.24 -21.63 11.86
N ALA A 159 -21.01 -22.54 10.92
CA ALA A 159 -20.29 -22.26 9.67
C ALA A 159 -20.93 -21.14 8.83
N ALA A 160 -22.21 -20.80 9.07
CA ALA A 160 -22.92 -19.75 8.33
C ALA A 160 -22.41 -18.34 8.65
N SER A 161 -22.36 -17.95 9.93
CA SER A 161 -21.94 -16.61 10.38
C SER A 161 -20.45 -16.37 10.11
N ALA A 162 -19.64 -17.41 10.32
CA ALA A 162 -18.22 -17.40 9.98
C ALA A 162 -17.98 -17.29 8.45
N GLY A 163 -18.80 -17.97 7.65
CA GLY A 163 -18.68 -17.97 6.19
C GLY A 163 -18.94 -16.59 5.58
N GLU A 164 -19.96 -15.88 6.07
CA GLU A 164 -20.27 -14.52 5.63
C GLU A 164 -19.14 -13.54 5.96
N LEU A 165 -18.60 -13.62 7.18
CA LEU A 165 -17.47 -12.80 7.61
C LEU A 165 -16.21 -13.04 6.75
N VAL A 166 -15.92 -14.31 6.45
CA VAL A 166 -14.78 -14.69 5.59
C VAL A 166 -14.96 -14.20 4.15
N ALA A 167 -16.17 -14.30 3.59
CA ALA A 167 -16.47 -13.80 2.24
C ALA A 167 -16.26 -12.29 2.15
N LEU A 168 -16.74 -11.55 3.16
CA LEU A 168 -16.60 -10.10 3.24
C LEU A 168 -15.12 -9.66 3.33
N PHE A 169 -14.28 -10.39 4.07
CA PHE A 169 -12.84 -10.12 4.10
C PHE A 169 -12.13 -10.42 2.79
N ALA A 170 -12.50 -11.53 2.13
CA ALA A 170 -11.95 -11.87 0.83
C ALA A 170 -12.29 -10.77 -0.19
N GLU A 171 -13.53 -10.28 -0.18
CA GLU A 171 -13.95 -9.16 -1.00
C GLU A 171 -13.18 -7.87 -0.68
N ALA A 172 -13.05 -7.52 0.60
CA ALA A 172 -12.32 -6.32 1.02
C ALA A 172 -10.84 -6.32 0.62
N ARG A 173 -10.19 -7.48 0.56
CA ARG A 173 -8.74 -7.58 0.25
C ARG A 173 -8.45 -7.88 -1.22
N PHE A 174 -9.31 -8.66 -1.87
CA PHE A 174 -9.00 -9.22 -3.18
C PHE A 174 -9.96 -8.76 -4.29
N SER A 175 -11.04 -8.04 -3.97
CA SER A 175 -11.99 -7.50 -4.95
C SER A 175 -11.83 -6.00 -5.16
N THR A 176 -12.13 -5.53 -6.37
CA THR A 176 -12.24 -4.11 -6.73
C THR A 176 -13.64 -3.52 -6.45
N HIS A 177 -14.57 -4.32 -5.93
CA HIS A 177 -15.95 -3.90 -5.64
C HIS A 177 -16.03 -2.75 -4.63
N VAL A 178 -16.82 -1.71 -4.90
CA VAL A 178 -16.97 -0.58 -3.97
C VAL A 178 -17.70 -1.02 -2.71
N MET A 179 -17.01 -0.97 -1.56
CA MET A 179 -17.61 -1.24 -0.26
C MET A 179 -18.17 0.06 0.33
N ASN A 180 -19.39 -0.03 0.85
CA ASN A 180 -20.11 1.06 1.48
C ASN A 180 -20.39 0.73 2.96
N GLU A 181 -21.02 1.66 3.68
CA GLU A 181 -21.35 1.48 5.10
C GLU A 181 -22.25 0.25 5.36
N GLY A 182 -23.08 -0.16 4.39
CA GLY A 182 -23.85 -1.41 4.50
C GLY A 182 -22.96 -2.65 4.64
N HIS A 183 -21.78 -2.68 4.00
CA HIS A 183 -20.84 -3.79 4.19
C HIS A 183 -20.19 -3.76 5.57
N ARG A 184 -20.00 -2.56 6.15
CA ARG A 184 -19.51 -2.41 7.52
C ARG A 184 -20.55 -2.93 8.51
N GLU A 185 -21.82 -2.57 8.32
CA GLU A 185 -22.93 -3.05 9.15
C GLU A 185 -23.03 -4.58 9.11
N VAL A 186 -22.88 -5.19 7.92
CA VAL A 186 -22.83 -6.67 7.77
C VAL A 186 -21.67 -7.28 8.55
N ALA A 187 -20.47 -6.69 8.46
CA ALA A 187 -19.31 -7.15 9.23
C ALA A 187 -19.57 -7.09 10.74
N GLU A 188 -20.13 -5.97 11.19
CA GLU A 188 -20.44 -5.71 12.60
C GLU A 188 -21.51 -6.68 13.12
N HIS A 189 -22.53 -6.99 12.31
CA HIS A 189 -23.56 -7.97 12.63
C HIS A 189 -22.98 -9.37 12.72
N ALA A 190 -22.23 -9.81 11.71
CA ALA A 190 -21.61 -11.14 11.69
C ALA A 190 -20.67 -11.37 12.88
N LEU A 191 -19.91 -10.35 13.31
CA LEU A 191 -19.07 -10.43 14.51
C LEU A 191 -19.88 -10.58 15.80
N ARG A 192 -21.03 -9.89 15.91
CA ARG A 192 -21.91 -10.04 17.06
C ARG A 192 -22.53 -11.42 17.12
N ASP A 193 -22.98 -11.94 15.98
CA ASP A 193 -23.54 -13.29 15.91
C ASP A 193 -22.52 -14.34 16.34
N VAL A 194 -21.26 -14.19 15.89
CA VAL A 194 -20.14 -15.03 16.34
C VAL A 194 -19.93 -14.95 17.85
N LEU A 195 -19.96 -13.74 18.44
CA LEU A 195 -19.80 -13.57 19.89
C LEU A 195 -20.96 -14.16 20.68
N ASP A 196 -22.19 -13.98 20.21
CA ASP A 196 -23.38 -14.49 20.88
C ASP A 196 -23.44 -16.02 20.82
N GLU A 197 -23.03 -16.61 19.70
CA GLU A 197 -22.92 -18.06 19.58
C GLU A 197 -21.85 -18.63 20.51
N LEU A 198 -20.65 -18.04 20.53
CA LEU A 198 -19.58 -18.43 21.45
C LEU A 198 -20.02 -18.36 22.91
N ARG A 199 -20.80 -17.35 23.29
CA ARG A 199 -21.35 -17.21 24.65
C ARG A 199 -22.43 -18.24 24.96
N SER A 200 -23.18 -18.69 23.96
CA SER A 200 -24.21 -19.73 24.12
C SER A 200 -23.63 -21.14 24.19
N SER A 201 -22.41 -21.32 23.68
CA SER A 201 -21.66 -22.58 23.64
C SER A 201 -20.90 -22.89 24.94
N VAL A 202 -20.72 -21.91 25.83
CA VAL A 202 -20.01 -22.02 27.12
C VAL A 202 -20.99 -22.30 28.26
#